data_AF-A0A0D0VJ08-F1
#
_entry.id   AF-A0A0D0VJ08-F1
#
_cell.length_a   1.000
_cell.length_b   1.000
_cell.length_c   1.000
_cell.angle_alpha   90.00
_cell.angle_beta   90.00
_cell.angle_gamma   90.00
#
_symmetry.space_group_name_H-M   'P 1'
#
loop_
_entity.id
_entity.type
_entity.pdbx_description
1 polymer ?
#
loop_
_entity_poly.entity_id
_entity_poly.type
_entity_poly.pdbx_seq_one_letter_code
_entity_poly.pdbx_strand_id
1 'polypeptide(L)'
;MQIGSLVPLLALLAAPAFARSSVHPNAAAHRRQDIAHERVNSAVERREALAQTQPRALAEKPKFRKITRRGARGCRAKNSTATASDSATASAPSGNSTVVVSNSTDSNVTSAVTTQTSVEDIASSSESAAATASSIENLAALQQPSSSSSTGDSSTAASSSSVASAAATSSAAATASSSSNSTGSYTPNGIKAGISGDDPLSFLQGHIGWYYDWNASPSGSASGASPANMLWGAGTVDSTDASRLSAFKALTSTPEYIIGFEEPDCSTPGSSNIAVADAASLWDSTIAPWKAKGSTLISPSMCHQAAEQYTQWLAGFSGQISTSWDITNLHINKNSMDGVKADIDYYYTTYGKPIWVTEFACVDDSTGFVPCTDQSEINTFINDIVDLFESDDRIQAYAYSTGEGLSSQWDMISNGALTESGQTYLSAISKYH
;
A
#
# COMPACT_ATOMS: atom_id res chain seq x y z
N MET A 1 85.14 4.37 -9.12
CA MET A 1 85.73 5.40 -9.99
C MET A 1 84.69 5.67 -11.10
N GLN A 2 83.84 6.71 -11.01
CA GLN A 2 84.02 8.07 -11.58
C GLN A 2 84.27 8.00 -13.11
N ILE A 3 83.63 8.71 -14.07
CA ILE A 3 82.79 9.92 -14.23
C ILE A 3 82.16 9.77 -15.66
N GLY A 4 80.94 10.16 -16.02
CA GLY A 4 80.56 11.53 -16.43
C GLY A 4 80.08 11.64 -17.89
N SER A 5 79.06 12.50 -18.10
CA SER A 5 78.82 13.36 -19.28
C SER A 5 77.80 12.95 -20.40
N LEU A 6 76.56 13.40 -20.20
CA LEU A 6 75.67 14.23 -21.05
C LEU A 6 75.87 14.41 -22.60
N VAL A 7 74.78 14.11 -23.34
CA VAL A 7 74.07 14.91 -24.43
C VAL A 7 74.70 14.91 -25.86
N PRO A 8 73.96 14.98 -27.03
CA PRO A 8 72.58 15.49 -27.30
C PRO A 8 71.61 14.71 -28.24
N LEU A 9 70.32 15.04 -28.07
CA LEU A 9 69.32 15.52 -29.06
C LEU A 9 69.34 15.01 -30.53
N LEU A 10 68.30 14.28 -30.94
CA LEU A 10 67.62 14.51 -32.24
C LEU A 10 66.13 14.11 -32.14
N ALA A 11 65.26 15.07 -32.43
CA ALA A 11 63.81 14.94 -32.40
C ALA A 11 63.28 14.25 -33.68
N LEU A 12 62.32 13.33 -33.55
CA LEU A 12 61.48 12.88 -34.64
C LEU A 12 60.01 12.98 -34.22
N LEU A 13 59.25 13.73 -35.02
CA LEU A 13 57.81 13.93 -34.87
C LEU A 13 57.04 12.61 -35.08
N ALA A 14 56.10 12.33 -34.19
CA ALA A 14 54.94 11.50 -34.50
C ALA A 14 53.70 12.12 -33.83
N ALA A 15 52.79 12.66 -34.63
CA ALA A 15 51.45 13.03 -34.20
C ALA A 15 50.55 11.78 -34.17
N PRO A 16 49.68 11.60 -33.15
CA PRO A 16 48.56 10.69 -33.28
C PRO A 16 47.34 11.45 -33.83
N ALA A 17 46.76 10.86 -34.87
CA ALA A 17 45.50 11.28 -35.48
C ALA A 17 44.34 11.14 -34.49
N PHE A 18 43.44 12.13 -34.50
CA PHE A 18 42.13 12.08 -33.85
C PHE A 18 41.29 10.94 -34.44
N ALA A 19 41.00 9.91 -33.64
CA ALA A 19 39.96 8.93 -33.95
C ALA A 19 38.62 9.44 -33.37
N ARG A 20 37.61 9.58 -34.24
CA ARG A 20 36.24 9.93 -33.88
C ARG A 20 35.57 8.80 -33.11
N SER A 21 34.87 9.20 -32.04
CA SER A 21 34.07 8.41 -31.11
C SER A 21 32.92 7.65 -31.80
N SER A 22 32.83 6.35 -31.54
CA SER A 22 31.64 5.53 -31.77
C SER A 22 30.76 5.55 -30.51
N VAL A 23 29.58 6.14 -30.62
CA VAL A 23 28.59 6.24 -29.54
C VAL A 23 28.02 4.86 -29.21
N HIS A 24 28.32 4.37 -28.00
CA HIS A 24 27.68 3.19 -27.40
C HIS A 24 26.22 3.52 -26.98
N PRO A 25 25.21 2.72 -27.36
CA PRO A 25 23.80 2.96 -27.01
C PRO A 25 23.50 2.89 -25.49
N ASN A 26 24.31 2.19 -24.70
CA ASN A 26 24.08 2.05 -23.25
C ASN A 26 24.51 3.27 -22.42
N ALA A 27 25.41 4.12 -22.94
CA ALA A 27 25.83 5.33 -22.22
C ALA A 27 24.75 6.42 -22.24
N ALA A 28 23.86 6.41 -23.24
CA ALA A 28 22.71 7.31 -23.32
C ALA A 28 21.55 6.84 -22.43
N ALA A 29 21.40 5.53 -22.21
CA ALA A 29 20.39 4.97 -21.31
C ALA A 29 20.73 5.26 -19.84
N HIS A 30 21.97 5.04 -19.40
CA HIS A 30 22.43 5.41 -18.07
C HIS A 30 22.31 6.92 -17.81
N ARG A 31 22.73 7.74 -18.77
CA ARG A 31 22.62 9.20 -18.62
C ARG A 31 21.17 9.71 -18.61
N ARG A 32 20.24 8.99 -19.25
CA ARG A 32 18.79 9.28 -19.17
C ARG A 32 18.20 8.86 -17.83
N GLN A 33 18.66 7.75 -17.25
CA GLN A 33 18.33 7.37 -15.88
C GLN A 33 18.87 8.40 -14.90
N ASP A 34 20.14 8.79 -14.97
CA ASP A 34 20.72 9.81 -14.08
C ASP A 34 19.97 11.16 -14.13
N ILE A 35 19.57 11.61 -15.31
CA ILE A 35 18.77 12.84 -15.48
C ILE A 35 17.33 12.65 -14.97
N ALA A 36 16.75 11.46 -15.08
CA ALA A 36 15.45 11.16 -14.49
C ALA A 36 15.54 11.13 -12.95
N HIS A 37 16.60 10.56 -12.39
CA HIS A 37 16.89 10.52 -10.95
C HIS A 37 17.05 11.93 -10.38
N GLU A 38 17.81 12.80 -11.04
CA GLU A 38 17.99 14.19 -10.61
C GLU A 38 16.66 14.97 -10.63
N ARG A 39 15.77 14.68 -11.60
CA ARG A 39 14.45 15.31 -11.71
C ARG A 39 13.47 14.85 -10.64
N VAL A 40 13.47 13.57 -10.29
CA VAL A 40 12.62 13.01 -9.23
C VAL A 40 13.05 13.54 -7.87
N ASN A 41 14.34 13.48 -7.54
CA ASN A 41 14.86 14.01 -6.28
C ASN A 41 14.58 15.51 -6.15
N SER A 42 14.80 16.28 -7.21
CA SER A 42 14.47 17.71 -7.24
C SER A 42 12.96 17.99 -7.13
N ALA A 43 12.08 17.04 -7.49
CA ALA A 43 10.64 17.20 -7.36
C ALA A 43 10.17 16.89 -5.93
N VAL A 44 10.76 15.87 -5.30
CA VAL A 44 10.54 15.51 -3.88
C VAL A 44 11.01 16.65 -2.98
N GLU A 45 12.24 17.13 -3.15
CA GLU A 45 12.78 18.24 -2.34
C GLU A 45 11.95 19.53 -2.49
N ARG A 46 11.45 19.84 -3.69
CA ARG A 46 10.57 20.99 -3.93
C ARG A 46 9.21 20.83 -3.25
N ARG A 47 8.65 19.62 -3.24
CA ARG A 47 7.38 19.31 -2.58
C ARG A 47 7.51 19.43 -1.05
N GLU A 48 8.60 18.92 -0.50
CA GLU A 48 8.90 19.02 0.94
C GLU A 48 9.18 20.47 1.38
N ALA A 49 9.93 21.25 0.58
CA ALA A 49 10.18 22.65 0.86
C ALA A 49 8.90 23.51 0.81
N LEU A 50 7.96 23.20 -0.08
CA LEU A 50 6.64 23.84 -0.12
C LEU A 50 5.78 23.47 1.10
N ALA A 51 5.85 22.22 1.57
CA ALA A 51 5.17 21.78 2.77
C ALA A 51 5.71 22.45 4.05
N GLN A 52 7.02 22.69 4.12
CA GLN A 52 7.66 23.35 5.27
C GLN A 52 7.43 24.87 5.33
N THR A 53 7.27 25.54 4.18
CA THR A 53 7.20 27.01 4.12
C THR A 53 5.79 27.60 4.20
N GLN A 54 4.73 26.80 3.99
CA GLN A 54 3.33 27.27 4.10
C GLN A 54 2.39 26.27 4.80
N PRO A 55 2.49 26.08 6.12
CA PRO A 55 1.60 25.18 6.87
C PRO A 55 0.14 25.68 6.99
N ARG A 56 -0.22 26.85 6.42
CA ARG A 56 -1.51 27.52 6.62
C ARG A 56 -2.39 27.66 5.36
N ALA A 57 -1.95 27.13 4.21
CA ALA A 57 -2.73 27.18 2.97
C ALA A 57 -3.78 26.06 2.83
N LEU A 58 -3.93 25.20 3.85
CA LEU A 58 -4.97 24.15 3.89
C LEU A 58 -6.21 24.54 4.73
N ALA A 59 -6.28 25.76 5.29
CA ALA A 59 -7.31 26.12 6.27
C ALA A 59 -8.38 27.13 5.79
N GLU A 60 -8.39 27.59 4.54
CA GLU A 60 -9.48 28.47 4.05
C GLU A 60 -10.03 27.99 2.70
N LYS A 61 -11.28 27.49 2.72
CA LYS A 61 -12.06 27.22 1.50
C LYS A 61 -12.30 28.53 0.74
N PRO A 62 -11.99 28.64 -0.56
CA PRO A 62 -12.36 29.81 -1.33
C PRO A 62 -13.89 29.89 -1.45
N LYS A 63 -14.46 31.02 -1.01
CA LYS A 63 -15.89 31.33 -1.19
C LYS A 63 -16.20 31.39 -2.69
N PHE A 64 -17.02 30.46 -3.18
CA PHE A 64 -17.53 30.45 -4.55
C PHE A 64 -18.23 31.79 -4.87
N ARG A 65 -17.63 32.62 -5.72
CA ARG A 65 -18.34 33.70 -6.40
C ARG A 65 -19.16 33.08 -7.54
N LYS A 66 -20.48 33.14 -7.40
CA LYS A 66 -21.47 32.71 -8.39
C LYS A 66 -21.37 33.60 -9.63
N ILE A 67 -20.72 33.13 -10.70
CA ILE A 67 -20.72 33.81 -12.00
C ILE A 67 -21.95 33.34 -12.78
N THR A 68 -23.01 34.15 -12.79
CA THR A 68 -24.14 34.00 -13.71
C THR A 68 -23.69 34.35 -15.14
N ARG A 69 -23.64 33.37 -16.03
CA ARG A 69 -23.55 33.61 -17.48
C ARG A 69 -24.90 34.11 -18.01
N ARG A 70 -24.94 35.35 -18.47
CA ARG A 70 -26.02 35.88 -19.33
C ARG A 70 -25.54 35.91 -20.78
N GLY A 71 -26.27 35.20 -21.64
CA GLY A 71 -26.75 35.68 -22.95
C GLY A 71 -25.73 36.04 -24.02
N ALA A 72 -25.72 35.23 -25.08
CA ALA A 72 -25.09 35.46 -26.36
C ALA A 72 -25.45 36.81 -27.03
N ARG A 73 -24.46 37.34 -27.76
CA ARG A 73 -24.46 38.26 -28.94
C ARG A 73 -23.02 38.78 -29.02
N GLY A 74 -22.21 38.73 -30.06
CA GLY A 74 -22.33 38.41 -31.48
C GLY A 74 -21.17 39.16 -32.17
N CYS A 75 -20.52 38.51 -33.14
CA CYS A 75 -19.73 39.07 -34.25
C CYS A 75 -18.30 39.65 -34.03
N ARG A 76 -17.35 38.86 -34.59
CA ARG A 76 -16.47 39.18 -35.73
C ARG A 76 -14.97 39.43 -35.46
N ALA A 77 -14.17 38.63 -36.18
CA ALA A 77 -12.72 38.67 -36.28
C ALA A 77 -12.18 39.89 -37.06
N LYS A 78 -10.96 40.31 -36.69
CA LYS A 78 -10.00 40.94 -37.61
C LYS A 78 -8.58 40.50 -37.29
N ASN A 79 -7.93 39.93 -38.31
CA ASN A 79 -6.49 39.77 -38.44
C ASN A 79 -5.81 41.14 -38.56
N SER A 80 -4.62 41.28 -37.95
CA SER A 80 -3.53 42.05 -38.52
C SER A 80 -2.21 41.74 -37.80
N THR A 81 -1.29 41.16 -38.57
CA THR A 81 0.17 41.09 -38.38
C THR A 81 0.83 42.47 -38.36
N ALA A 82 1.82 42.69 -37.48
CA ALA A 82 3.05 43.46 -37.78
C ALA A 82 4.08 43.40 -36.61
N THR A 83 5.20 42.76 -36.92
CA THR A 83 6.63 43.04 -36.63
C THR A 83 7.13 43.99 -35.51
N ALA A 84 8.29 43.56 -35.00
CA ALA A 84 9.17 44.09 -33.97
C ALA A 84 9.81 45.48 -34.21
N SER A 85 10.31 46.10 -33.13
CA SER A 85 11.63 46.74 -33.05
C SER A 85 12.05 47.09 -31.61
N ASP A 86 13.36 46.96 -31.37
CA ASP A 86 14.15 47.18 -30.17
C ASP A 86 14.19 48.63 -29.65
N SER A 87 14.50 48.79 -28.35
CA SER A 87 15.73 49.46 -27.84
C SER A 87 15.53 50.27 -26.53
N ALA A 88 16.13 49.72 -25.47
CA ALA A 88 17.05 50.33 -24.49
C ALA A 88 16.85 51.72 -23.83
N THR A 89 17.33 51.73 -22.58
CA THR A 89 17.99 52.79 -21.77
C THR A 89 17.21 53.74 -20.84
N ALA A 90 17.22 53.35 -19.55
CA ALA A 90 17.91 54.01 -18.42
C ALA A 90 17.38 55.30 -17.75
N SER A 91 17.47 55.23 -16.40
CA SER A 91 17.78 56.28 -15.41
C SER A 91 16.65 56.89 -14.57
N ALA A 92 16.79 56.68 -13.26
CA ALA A 92 16.24 57.44 -12.13
C ALA A 92 16.87 58.88 -12.09
N PRO A 93 16.50 59.85 -11.21
CA PRO A 93 16.08 59.70 -9.81
C PRO A 93 15.04 60.69 -9.22
N SER A 94 14.69 60.40 -7.95
CA SER A 94 14.32 61.27 -6.80
C SER A 94 13.27 62.39 -6.91
N GLY A 95 12.35 62.40 -5.94
CA GLY A 95 11.58 63.59 -5.55
C GLY A 95 10.65 63.36 -4.36
N ASN A 96 11.09 63.79 -3.18
CA ASN A 96 10.35 63.94 -1.92
C ASN A 96 8.96 64.59 -2.05
N SER A 97 7.98 64.20 -1.22
CA SER A 97 7.55 65.07 -0.10
C SER A 97 6.59 64.38 0.89
N THR A 98 6.98 64.51 2.15
CA THR A 98 6.31 64.34 3.45
C THR A 98 4.89 64.90 3.57
N VAL A 99 4.12 64.39 4.56
CA VAL A 99 3.64 65.15 5.75
C VAL A 99 2.89 64.25 6.76
N VAL A 100 3.49 64.12 7.97
CA VAL A 100 2.93 64.28 9.35
C VAL A 100 1.75 63.37 9.77
N VAL A 101 1.89 62.33 10.61
CA VAL A 101 2.19 62.24 12.07
C VAL A 101 1.14 62.89 12.99
N SER A 102 0.50 62.08 13.86
CA SER A 102 0.46 62.34 15.32
C SER A 102 -0.07 61.14 16.12
N ASN A 103 0.72 60.83 17.15
CA ASN A 103 0.60 59.83 18.22
C ASN A 103 -0.57 60.10 19.19
N SER A 104 -0.93 59.07 19.97
CA SER A 104 -0.93 59.01 21.47
C SER A 104 -1.40 57.58 21.88
N THR A 105 -0.58 56.70 22.50
CA THR A 105 -0.37 56.49 23.98
C THR A 105 -1.67 56.53 24.79
N ASP A 106 -2.03 55.62 25.70
CA ASP A 106 -1.24 54.74 26.58
C ASP A 106 -2.16 53.74 27.35
N SER A 107 -1.54 52.74 27.98
CA SER A 107 -1.89 52.11 29.28
C SER A 107 -2.92 50.96 29.43
N ASN A 108 -2.35 49.75 29.65
CA ASN A 108 -2.48 48.84 30.81
C ASN A 108 -3.80 48.73 31.59
N VAL A 109 -4.31 47.49 31.79
CA VAL A 109 -4.71 46.89 33.10
C VAL A 109 -4.75 45.36 33.00
N THR A 110 -4.25 44.71 34.06
CA THR A 110 -4.11 43.28 34.34
C THR A 110 -5.30 42.71 35.14
N SER A 111 -5.47 41.38 35.07
CA SER A 111 -5.88 40.45 36.14
C SER A 111 -7.34 39.98 36.29
N ALA A 112 -7.42 38.67 36.54
CA ALA A 112 -8.27 37.96 37.53
C ALA A 112 -9.35 36.98 37.00
N VAL A 113 -8.97 35.70 37.00
CA VAL A 113 -9.61 34.51 37.62
C VAL A 113 -10.99 34.73 38.29
N THR A 114 -11.98 33.88 38.02
CA THR A 114 -12.63 32.94 38.98
C THR A 114 -13.81 32.19 38.34
N THR A 115 -13.85 30.89 38.66
CA THR A 115 -14.90 29.86 38.50
C THR A 115 -16.31 30.27 38.95
N GLN A 116 -17.36 29.74 38.30
CA GLN A 116 -18.41 28.95 38.99
C GLN A 116 -19.42 28.28 38.04
N THR A 117 -19.90 27.18 38.58
CA THR A 117 -20.82 26.12 38.15
C THR A 117 -22.28 26.56 38.03
N SER A 118 -23.06 25.90 37.18
CA SER A 118 -24.45 25.54 37.49
C SER A 118 -24.98 24.42 36.57
N VAL A 119 -25.53 23.42 37.24
CA VAL A 119 -26.30 22.23 36.83
C VAL A 119 -27.69 22.61 36.32
N GLU A 120 -28.27 21.78 35.44
CA GLU A 120 -29.65 21.27 35.58
C GLU A 120 -29.92 20.05 34.67
N ASP A 121 -30.51 19.02 35.29
CA ASP A 121 -31.00 17.74 34.78
C ASP A 121 -32.23 17.90 33.86
N ILE A 122 -32.47 16.94 32.94
CA ILE A 122 -33.73 16.15 32.85
C ILE A 122 -33.44 14.76 32.29
N ALA A 123 -33.97 13.75 32.97
CA ALA A 123 -33.83 12.33 32.73
C ALA A 123 -34.91 11.72 31.82
N SER A 124 -34.54 10.58 31.24
CA SER A 124 -35.31 9.33 31.06
C SER A 124 -36.53 9.29 30.14
N SER A 125 -36.49 8.39 29.15
CA SER A 125 -37.30 7.16 29.21
C SER A 125 -36.87 6.16 28.13
N SER A 126 -36.82 4.90 28.58
CA SER A 126 -36.54 3.68 27.83
C SER A 126 -37.84 2.89 27.79
N GLU A 127 -38.17 2.25 26.68
CA GLU A 127 -39.04 1.06 26.66
C GLU A 127 -38.65 0.13 25.51
N SER A 128 -38.57 -1.16 25.84
CA SER A 128 -38.31 -2.29 24.95
C SER A 128 -39.59 -3.11 24.76
N ALA A 129 -39.63 -3.78 23.60
CA ALA A 129 -40.23 -5.09 23.30
C ALA A 129 -41.77 -5.23 23.23
N ALA A 130 -42.25 -5.78 22.11
CA ALA A 130 -43.02 -7.03 22.10
C ALA A 130 -43.13 -7.64 20.70
N ALA A 131 -43.03 -8.96 20.67
CA ALA A 131 -43.12 -9.86 19.53
C ALA A 131 -44.54 -9.98 18.95
N THR A 132 -44.63 -10.44 17.70
CA THR A 132 -45.79 -11.21 17.23
C THR A 132 -45.31 -12.45 16.47
N ALA A 133 -45.75 -13.60 16.97
CA ALA A 133 -45.63 -14.90 16.35
C ALA A 133 -46.74 -15.08 15.30
N SER A 134 -46.50 -15.88 14.27
CA SER A 134 -47.55 -16.57 13.52
C SER A 134 -47.02 -17.88 12.98
N SER A 135 -47.51 -18.96 13.59
CA SER A 135 -47.36 -20.35 13.17
C SER A 135 -48.50 -20.69 12.20
N ILE A 136 -48.22 -21.43 11.13
CA ILE A 136 -49.18 -22.33 10.50
C ILE A 136 -48.46 -23.67 10.26
N GLU A 137 -48.90 -24.69 10.98
CA GLU A 137 -48.72 -26.11 10.62
C GLU A 137 -49.73 -26.48 9.52
N ASN A 138 -49.33 -27.32 8.55
CA ASN A 138 -49.93 -28.64 8.36
C ASN A 138 -49.36 -29.42 7.15
N LEU A 139 -49.05 -30.71 7.42
CA LEU A 139 -49.34 -31.95 6.66
C LEU A 139 -48.90 -32.05 5.17
N ALA A 140 -48.48 -33.19 4.61
CA ALA A 140 -48.13 -34.53 5.07
C ALA A 140 -47.56 -35.27 3.84
N ALA A 141 -46.47 -36.00 4.03
CA ALA A 141 -46.22 -37.37 3.57
C ALA A 141 -46.91 -37.88 2.29
N LEU A 142 -46.13 -38.24 1.26
CA LEU A 142 -46.38 -39.42 0.40
C LEU A 142 -45.08 -39.94 -0.25
N GLN A 143 -44.74 -41.18 0.12
CA GLN A 143 -44.37 -42.32 -0.74
C GLN A 143 -43.12 -42.28 -1.65
N GLN A 144 -42.19 -43.17 -1.31
CA GLN A 144 -41.34 -43.96 -2.21
C GLN A 144 -42.17 -45.07 -2.90
N PRO A 145 -41.80 -45.52 -4.11
CA PRO A 145 -41.21 -46.86 -4.31
C PRO A 145 -40.07 -46.84 -5.36
N SER A 146 -38.90 -47.45 -5.13
CA SER A 146 -38.49 -48.85 -5.36
C SER A 146 -38.19 -49.25 -6.83
N SER A 147 -36.89 -49.50 -7.06
CA SER A 147 -36.25 -50.65 -7.76
C SER A 147 -36.41 -50.92 -9.26
N SER A 148 -35.26 -51.03 -9.96
CA SER A 148 -34.79 -52.19 -10.78
C SER A 148 -33.59 -51.76 -11.66
N SER A 149 -32.33 -52.11 -11.36
CA SER A 149 -31.59 -53.36 -11.71
C SER A 149 -31.08 -53.48 -13.15
N SER A 150 -29.76 -53.59 -13.32
CA SER A 150 -29.04 -54.64 -14.09
C SER A 150 -27.55 -54.23 -14.23
N THR A 151 -26.63 -54.86 -13.50
CA THR A 151 -25.74 -56.00 -13.92
C THR A 151 -24.80 -55.63 -15.05
N GLY A 152 -23.50 -55.90 -15.07
CA GLY A 152 -22.55 -56.76 -14.36
C GLY A 152 -21.23 -56.56 -15.15
N ASP A 153 -20.07 -57.16 -14.89
CA ASP A 153 -19.63 -58.21 -14.01
C ASP A 153 -18.08 -58.10 -13.96
N SER A 154 -17.52 -58.70 -12.94
CA SER A 154 -16.10 -58.76 -12.60
C SER A 154 -15.35 -59.86 -13.37
N SER A 155 -14.02 -59.80 -13.34
CA SER A 155 -13.09 -60.92 -13.03
C SER A 155 -11.65 -60.41 -13.24
N THR A 156 -10.70 -60.41 -12.28
CA THR A 156 -9.97 -61.54 -11.63
C THR A 156 -9.44 -62.56 -12.67
N ALA A 157 -8.19 -63.02 -12.71
CA ALA A 157 -7.10 -63.06 -11.75
C ALA A 157 -5.74 -63.39 -12.44
N ALA A 158 -4.66 -63.11 -11.71
CA ALA A 158 -3.49 -63.98 -11.46
C ALA A 158 -2.47 -64.37 -12.57
N SER A 159 -1.23 -63.95 -12.26
CA SER A 159 0.03 -64.74 -12.22
C SER A 159 0.78 -65.10 -13.51
N SER A 160 2.02 -64.62 -13.62
CA SER A 160 3.23 -65.45 -13.51
C SER A 160 4.53 -64.63 -13.55
N SER A 161 5.53 -65.23 -12.93
CA SER A 161 6.83 -64.73 -12.44
C SER A 161 7.94 -64.62 -13.48
N SER A 162 8.87 -63.68 -13.28
CA SER A 162 10.29 -63.86 -13.62
C SER A 162 11.22 -63.01 -12.75
N VAL A 163 12.39 -63.56 -12.49
CA VAL A 163 13.35 -63.27 -11.42
C VAL A 163 14.39 -62.17 -11.74
N ALA A 164 14.90 -61.57 -10.65
CA ALA A 164 16.23 -60.98 -10.42
C ALA A 164 16.63 -59.68 -11.17
N SER A 165 16.90 -58.61 -10.41
CA SER A 165 18.22 -58.40 -9.79
C SER A 165 18.19 -57.25 -8.78
N ALA A 166 18.89 -57.45 -7.66
CA ALA A 166 19.00 -56.51 -6.56
C ALA A 166 19.98 -55.37 -6.89
N ALA A 167 19.56 -54.14 -6.63
CA ALA A 167 20.47 -53.02 -6.41
C ALA A 167 20.02 -52.31 -5.13
N ALA A 168 20.85 -52.40 -4.10
CA ALA A 168 20.66 -51.74 -2.83
C ALA A 168 20.69 -50.22 -3.03
N THR A 169 19.68 -49.52 -2.55
CA THR A 169 19.79 -48.07 -2.29
C THR A 169 19.02 -47.79 -1.01
N SER A 170 19.75 -47.31 -0.01
CA SER A 170 19.29 -47.06 1.34
C SER A 170 18.15 -46.05 1.35
N SER A 171 16.91 -46.51 1.55
CA SER A 171 15.79 -45.66 1.91
C SER A 171 15.85 -45.40 3.41
N ALA A 172 16.54 -44.32 3.79
CA ALA A 172 16.31 -43.73 5.10
C ALA A 172 14.87 -43.19 5.10
N ALA A 173 13.98 -43.90 5.79
CA ALA A 173 12.66 -43.40 6.11
C ALA A 173 12.84 -42.11 6.92
N ALA A 174 12.61 -40.97 6.27
CA ALA A 174 12.43 -39.71 6.98
C ALA A 174 11.10 -39.81 7.71
N THR A 175 11.17 -40.18 8.99
CA THR A 175 10.12 -39.96 9.96
C THR A 175 9.83 -38.46 9.93
N ALA A 176 8.74 -38.06 9.27
CA ALA A 176 8.24 -36.71 9.37
C ALA A 176 7.82 -36.50 10.83
N SER A 177 8.72 -35.94 11.63
CA SER A 177 8.37 -35.35 12.90
C SER A 177 7.43 -34.20 12.60
N SER A 178 6.13 -34.46 12.75
CA SER A 178 5.14 -33.42 12.96
C SER A 178 5.42 -32.76 14.30
N SER A 179 6.41 -31.87 14.34
CA SER A 179 6.52 -30.87 15.39
C SER A 179 5.43 -29.84 15.13
N SER A 180 4.21 -30.16 15.58
CA SER A 180 3.09 -29.24 15.69
C SER A 180 3.42 -28.17 16.73
N ASN A 181 4.27 -27.22 16.37
CA ASN A 181 4.14 -25.88 16.90
C ASN A 181 3.09 -25.21 16.01
N SER A 182 1.99 -24.77 16.60
CA SER A 182 0.88 -24.12 15.92
C SER A 182 1.26 -22.71 15.43
N THR A 183 2.16 -22.63 14.46
CA THR A 183 2.26 -21.45 13.59
C THR A 183 1.16 -21.60 12.56
N GLY A 184 0.22 -20.64 12.50
CA GLY A 184 -0.78 -20.60 11.43
C GLY A 184 -0.12 -20.77 10.06
N SER A 185 -0.83 -21.43 9.14
CA SER A 185 -0.40 -21.46 7.74
C SER A 185 -0.13 -20.02 7.28
N TYR A 186 1.00 -19.75 6.64
CA TYR A 186 1.26 -18.40 6.11
C TYR A 186 0.20 -17.97 5.08
N THR A 187 -0.56 -18.92 4.54
CA THR A 187 -1.83 -18.69 3.86
C THR A 187 -2.99 -18.95 4.84
N PRO A 188 -3.67 -17.91 5.37
CA PRO A 188 -4.74 -18.07 6.35
C PRO A 188 -5.89 -18.95 5.84
N ASN A 189 -6.28 -19.96 6.62
CA ASN A 189 -7.36 -20.90 6.28
C ASN A 189 -7.21 -21.60 4.91
N GLY A 190 -6.00 -21.61 4.33
CA GLY A 190 -5.73 -22.17 3.01
C GLY A 190 -6.30 -21.35 1.84
N ILE A 191 -6.68 -20.08 2.07
CA ILE A 191 -7.19 -19.15 1.06
C ILE A 191 -6.32 -17.90 1.04
N LYS A 192 -5.64 -17.61 -0.08
CA LYS A 192 -4.75 -16.44 -0.20
C LYS A 192 -5.55 -15.12 -0.22
N ALA A 193 -6.71 -15.13 -0.86
CA ALA A 193 -7.59 -13.97 -0.98
C ALA A 193 -8.04 -13.45 0.40
N GLY A 194 -7.94 -12.15 0.59
CA GLY A 194 -8.43 -11.41 1.74
C GLY A 194 -8.95 -10.03 1.35
N ILE A 195 -9.27 -9.20 2.34
CA ILE A 195 -9.79 -7.86 2.09
C ILE A 195 -9.28 -6.88 3.15
N SER A 196 -8.95 -5.65 2.70
CA SER A 196 -8.79 -4.50 3.58
C SER A 196 -10.14 -3.80 3.76
N GLY A 197 -10.49 -3.40 4.98
CA GLY A 197 -11.75 -2.74 5.31
C GLY A 197 -12.90 -3.71 5.61
N ASP A 198 -13.87 -3.23 6.40
CA ASP A 198 -14.95 -4.06 6.94
C ASP A 198 -16.20 -4.14 6.04
N ASP A 199 -16.54 -3.05 5.34
CA ASP A 199 -17.76 -2.95 4.53
C ASP A 199 -17.96 -4.10 3.51
N PRO A 200 -16.91 -4.63 2.86
CA PRO A 200 -17.08 -5.71 1.89
C PRO A 200 -17.22 -7.11 2.50
N LEU A 201 -16.96 -7.31 3.80
CA LEU A 201 -16.84 -8.64 4.41
C LEU A 201 -18.07 -9.52 4.16
N SER A 202 -19.27 -8.95 4.28
CA SER A 202 -20.52 -9.68 4.09
C SER A 202 -20.74 -10.19 2.66
N PHE A 203 -20.12 -9.56 1.67
CA PHE A 203 -20.19 -9.97 0.26
C PHE A 203 -19.15 -11.02 -0.11
N LEU A 204 -18.00 -11.02 0.58
CA LEU A 204 -16.86 -11.89 0.27
C LEU A 204 -16.78 -13.14 1.16
N GLN A 205 -17.61 -13.22 2.22
CA GLN A 205 -17.60 -14.34 3.15
C GLN A 205 -17.70 -15.70 2.44
N GLY A 206 -16.79 -16.61 2.79
CA GLY A 206 -16.68 -17.93 2.17
C GLY A 206 -15.68 -18.01 1.01
N HIS A 207 -15.23 -16.88 0.47
CA HIS A 207 -14.23 -16.81 -0.59
C HIS A 207 -12.91 -16.16 -0.16
N ILE A 208 -12.81 -15.72 1.10
CA ILE A 208 -11.62 -15.10 1.69
C ILE A 208 -11.13 -15.88 2.91
N GLY A 209 -9.81 -15.96 3.08
CA GLY A 209 -9.16 -16.62 4.21
C GLY A 209 -8.88 -15.69 5.38
N TRP A 210 -8.87 -14.38 5.14
CA TRP A 210 -8.47 -13.38 6.13
C TRP A 210 -8.96 -11.98 5.78
N TYR A 211 -8.87 -11.07 6.75
CA TYR A 211 -9.24 -9.66 6.59
C TYR A 211 -8.55 -8.77 7.64
N TYR A 212 -8.45 -7.47 7.36
CA TYR A 212 -8.02 -6.44 8.31
C TYR A 212 -8.67 -5.09 7.98
N ASP A 213 -8.68 -4.13 8.90
CA ASP A 213 -9.33 -2.82 8.76
C ASP A 213 -8.45 -1.65 9.26
N TRP A 214 -7.13 -1.86 9.21
CA TRP A 214 -6.09 -0.98 9.76
C TRP A 214 -6.13 -0.75 11.28
N ASN A 215 -7.06 -1.34 12.02
CA ASN A 215 -7.15 -1.17 13.47
C ASN A 215 -6.36 -2.25 14.23
N ALA A 216 -6.15 -1.98 15.52
CA ALA A 216 -5.50 -2.91 16.44
C ALA A 216 -6.21 -4.27 16.52
N SER A 217 -7.52 -4.30 16.30
CA SER A 217 -8.33 -5.50 16.07
C SER A 217 -9.41 -5.12 15.07
N PRO A 218 -9.64 -5.93 14.03
CA PRO A 218 -10.72 -5.68 13.08
C PRO A 218 -12.07 -5.54 13.77
N SER A 219 -12.85 -4.54 13.35
CA SER A 219 -14.16 -4.27 13.92
C SER A 219 -15.24 -5.19 13.34
N GLY A 220 -15.06 -5.60 12.07
CA GLY A 220 -15.90 -6.56 11.38
C GLY A 220 -15.56 -8.02 11.71
N SER A 221 -16.41 -8.92 11.22
CA SER A 221 -16.15 -10.35 11.28
C SER A 221 -16.70 -11.08 10.06
N ALA A 222 -15.99 -12.11 9.61
CA ALA A 222 -16.42 -12.99 8.53
C ALA A 222 -16.16 -14.44 8.94
N SER A 223 -17.22 -15.27 8.93
CA SER A 223 -17.11 -16.67 9.29
C SER A 223 -16.18 -17.41 8.31
N GLY A 224 -15.23 -18.17 8.84
CA GLY A 224 -14.25 -18.92 8.03
C GLY A 224 -13.03 -18.12 7.59
N ALA A 225 -12.94 -16.84 7.95
CA ALA A 225 -11.77 -16.00 7.70
C ALA A 225 -11.10 -15.58 9.03
N SER A 226 -9.77 -15.47 9.04
CA SER A 226 -9.00 -15.05 10.21
C SER A 226 -8.81 -13.53 10.24
N PRO A 227 -9.08 -12.84 11.36
CA PRO A 227 -8.72 -11.44 11.50
C PRO A 227 -7.19 -11.28 11.60
N ALA A 228 -6.64 -10.31 10.86
CA ALA A 228 -5.27 -9.85 11.05
C ALA A 228 -5.28 -8.53 11.83
N ASN A 229 -4.60 -8.52 12.97
CA ASN A 229 -4.43 -7.32 13.79
C ASN A 229 -3.36 -6.42 13.16
N MET A 230 -3.43 -5.10 13.37
CA MET A 230 -2.42 -4.18 12.84
C MET A 230 -1.97 -3.16 13.89
N LEU A 231 -0.67 -2.86 13.94
CA LEU A 231 -0.20 -1.63 14.56
C LEU A 231 0.09 -0.60 13.47
N TRP A 232 -0.90 0.24 13.18
CA TRP A 232 -0.86 1.17 12.05
C TRP A 232 0.29 2.17 12.12
N GLY A 233 0.55 2.77 13.29
CA GLY A 233 1.57 3.81 13.40
C GLY A 233 2.06 4.12 14.81
N ALA A 234 2.75 5.25 14.94
CA ALA A 234 3.42 5.68 16.18
C ALA A 234 2.52 6.50 17.12
N GLY A 235 1.25 6.73 16.76
CA GLY A 235 0.27 7.43 17.56
C GLY A 235 0.39 8.96 17.52
N THR A 236 0.97 9.52 16.46
CA THR A 236 1.32 10.95 16.38
C THR A 236 0.85 11.65 15.10
N VAL A 237 0.44 10.92 14.06
CA VAL A 237 -0.04 11.52 12.81
C VAL A 237 -1.37 12.25 13.02
N ASP A 238 -2.31 11.59 13.70
CA ASP A 238 -3.61 12.15 14.07
C ASP A 238 -4.23 11.41 15.28
N SER A 239 -5.49 11.74 15.61
CA SER A 239 -6.22 11.11 16.71
C SER A 239 -6.54 9.63 16.47
N THR A 240 -6.69 9.21 15.21
CA THR A 240 -6.99 7.83 14.84
C THR A 240 -5.76 6.96 15.03
N ASP A 241 -4.59 7.41 14.58
CA ASP A 241 -3.30 6.78 14.86
C ASP A 241 -3.08 6.62 16.37
N ALA A 242 -3.29 7.69 17.16
CA ALA A 242 -3.17 7.63 18.62
C ALA A 242 -4.12 6.59 19.26
N SER A 243 -5.37 6.52 18.76
CA SER A 243 -6.36 5.54 19.21
C SER A 243 -5.92 4.10 18.88
N ARG A 244 -5.43 3.86 17.65
CA ARG A 244 -4.95 2.55 17.19
C ARG A 244 -3.76 2.06 18.02
N LEU A 245 -2.76 2.90 18.27
CA LEU A 245 -1.62 2.56 19.12
C LEU A 245 -2.07 2.18 20.55
N SER A 246 -2.99 2.97 21.13
CA SER A 246 -3.54 2.71 22.46
C SER A 246 -4.27 1.37 22.52
N ALA A 247 -5.14 1.10 21.55
CA ALA A 247 -5.88 -0.15 21.44
C ALA A 247 -4.94 -1.36 21.26
N PHE A 248 -3.88 -1.23 20.46
CA PHE A 248 -2.89 -2.28 20.26
C PHE A 248 -2.13 -2.62 21.55
N LYS A 249 -1.73 -1.60 22.31
CA LYS A 249 -1.09 -1.79 23.63
C LYS A 249 -2.01 -2.44 24.67
N ALA A 250 -3.33 -2.33 24.48
CA ALA A 250 -4.33 -2.91 25.36
C ALA A 250 -4.73 -4.37 24.99
N LEU A 251 -4.17 -4.94 23.92
CA LEU A 251 -4.44 -6.33 23.55
C LEU A 251 -4.05 -7.30 24.66
N THR A 252 -4.95 -8.24 24.98
CA THR A 252 -4.76 -9.25 26.03
C THR A 252 -4.71 -10.67 25.48
N SER A 253 -5.38 -10.93 24.35
CA SER A 253 -5.28 -12.17 23.58
C SER A 253 -4.17 -12.07 22.55
N THR A 254 -3.45 -13.17 22.32
CA THR A 254 -2.42 -13.27 21.26
C THR A 254 -3.09 -13.26 19.89
N PRO A 255 -2.81 -12.27 19.02
CA PRO A 255 -3.23 -12.29 17.62
C PRO A 255 -2.63 -13.47 16.85
N GLU A 256 -3.34 -14.02 15.87
CA GLU A 256 -2.75 -15.01 14.96
C GLU A 256 -1.75 -14.34 13.99
N TYR A 257 -2.14 -13.21 13.41
CA TYR A 257 -1.33 -12.39 12.49
C TYR A 257 -1.27 -10.95 12.99
N ILE A 258 -0.08 -10.34 12.88
CA ILE A 258 0.13 -8.92 13.18
C ILE A 258 0.80 -8.25 12.00
N ILE A 259 0.10 -7.32 11.36
CA ILE A 259 0.62 -6.41 10.34
C ILE A 259 1.34 -5.23 11.02
N GLY A 260 2.52 -4.91 10.51
CA GLY A 260 3.32 -3.77 10.96
C GLY A 260 2.75 -2.41 10.52
N PHE A 261 3.61 -1.40 10.56
CA PHE A 261 3.23 -0.01 10.29
C PHE A 261 2.80 0.22 8.84
N GLU A 262 1.81 1.09 8.66
CA GLU A 262 1.27 1.48 7.37
C GLU A 262 2.16 2.53 6.71
N GLU A 263 2.85 2.21 5.62
CA GLU A 263 3.58 3.19 4.81
C GLU A 263 4.42 4.19 5.64
N PRO A 264 5.25 3.75 6.60
CA PRO A 264 6.02 4.66 7.44
C PRO A 264 7.05 5.47 6.65
N ASP A 265 7.35 5.08 5.41
CA ASP A 265 8.21 5.77 4.45
C ASP A 265 7.51 6.94 3.74
N CYS A 266 6.19 7.11 3.89
CA CYS A 266 5.43 8.23 3.33
C CYS A 266 4.91 9.21 4.38
N SER A 267 4.81 10.48 3.99
CA SER A 267 4.23 11.57 4.80
C SER A 267 2.89 12.10 4.28
N THR A 268 2.33 11.44 3.27
CA THR A 268 1.01 11.76 2.71
C THR A 268 -0.13 11.28 3.61
N PRO A 269 -1.35 11.84 3.48
CA PRO A 269 -2.52 11.33 4.19
C PRO A 269 -2.71 9.83 3.94
N GLY A 270 -3.07 9.08 4.98
CA GLY A 270 -3.19 7.63 4.92
C GLY A 270 -1.91 6.85 5.27
N SER A 271 -0.76 7.52 5.40
CA SER A 271 0.52 6.90 5.72
C SER A 271 1.01 7.26 7.14
N SER A 272 1.75 6.36 7.80
CA SER A 272 2.12 6.51 9.22
C SER A 272 3.33 7.40 9.51
N ASN A 273 4.13 7.74 8.49
CA ASN A 273 5.23 8.72 8.56
C ASN A 273 6.15 8.56 9.80
N ILE A 274 6.90 7.46 9.86
CA ILE A 274 7.73 7.11 11.02
C ILE A 274 9.19 7.01 10.59
N ALA A 275 10.08 7.69 11.32
CA ALA A 275 11.52 7.52 11.11
C ALA A 275 11.95 6.08 11.46
N VAL A 276 12.90 5.54 10.69
CA VAL A 276 13.38 4.15 10.82
C VAL A 276 13.72 3.76 12.27
N ALA A 277 14.47 4.61 12.99
CA ALA A 277 14.90 4.32 14.36
C ALA A 277 13.73 4.26 15.35
N ASP A 278 12.75 5.14 15.19
CA ASP A 278 11.55 5.18 16.03
C ASP A 278 10.67 3.96 15.75
N ALA A 279 10.50 3.60 14.47
CA ALA A 279 9.80 2.40 14.06
C ALA A 279 10.46 1.12 14.59
N ALA A 280 11.80 1.01 14.51
CA ALA A 280 12.53 -0.15 15.02
C ALA A 280 12.36 -0.32 16.54
N SER A 281 12.49 0.78 17.29
CA SER A 281 12.25 0.81 18.74
C SER A 281 10.80 0.42 19.11
N LEU A 282 9.83 0.95 18.37
CA LEU A 282 8.41 0.65 18.59
C LEU A 282 8.09 -0.82 18.24
N TRP A 283 8.63 -1.33 17.14
CA TRP A 283 8.49 -2.73 16.72
C TRP A 283 9.00 -3.68 17.79
N ASP A 284 10.25 -3.51 18.23
CA ASP A 284 10.88 -4.40 19.22
C ASP A 284 10.18 -4.34 20.58
N SER A 285 9.68 -3.17 20.98
CA SER A 285 9.01 -2.99 22.27
C SER A 285 7.55 -3.44 22.28
N THR A 286 6.85 -3.38 21.14
CA THR A 286 5.39 -3.51 21.09
C THR A 286 4.88 -4.63 20.19
N ILE A 287 5.48 -4.86 19.02
CA ILE A 287 5.06 -5.92 18.07
C ILE A 287 5.83 -7.22 18.34
N ALA A 288 7.16 -7.16 18.39
CA ALA A 288 8.04 -8.31 18.55
C ALA A 288 7.68 -9.25 19.73
N PRO A 289 7.25 -8.76 20.92
CA PRO A 289 6.91 -9.63 22.04
C PRO A 289 5.77 -10.63 21.74
N TRP A 290 4.91 -10.34 20.77
CA TRP A 290 3.81 -11.24 20.38
C TRP A 290 4.29 -12.47 19.61
N LYS A 291 5.42 -12.39 18.91
CA LYS A 291 6.03 -13.54 18.23
C LYS A 291 6.33 -14.69 19.19
N ALA A 292 6.87 -14.36 20.37
CA ALA A 292 7.15 -15.35 21.41
C ALA A 292 5.87 -16.01 21.97
N LYS A 293 4.71 -15.39 21.78
CA LYS A 293 3.40 -15.92 22.18
C LYS A 293 2.71 -16.71 21.06
N GLY A 294 3.27 -16.72 19.85
CA GLY A 294 2.75 -17.49 18.70
C GLY A 294 2.21 -16.65 17.54
N SER A 295 2.25 -15.31 17.61
CA SER A 295 1.82 -14.47 16.47
C SER A 295 2.80 -14.56 15.30
N THR A 296 2.26 -14.62 14.09
CA THR A 296 3.01 -14.43 12.85
C THR A 296 3.17 -12.93 12.60
N LEU A 297 4.41 -12.46 12.44
CA LEU A 297 4.68 -11.04 12.23
C LEU A 297 4.84 -10.71 10.75
N ILE A 298 4.10 -9.72 10.28
CA ILE A 298 4.13 -9.20 8.91
C ILE A 298 4.81 -7.82 8.96
N SER A 299 5.77 -7.55 8.09
CA SER A 299 6.57 -6.32 8.12
C SER A 299 5.72 -5.05 7.91
N PRO A 300 6.28 -3.85 8.15
CA PRO A 300 5.70 -2.62 7.60
C PRO A 300 5.57 -2.69 6.07
N SER A 301 4.54 -2.05 5.52
CA SER A 301 4.31 -1.88 4.07
C SER A 301 4.98 -0.60 3.58
N MET A 302 5.63 -0.61 2.41
CA MET A 302 6.31 0.58 1.87
C MET A 302 5.49 1.22 0.74
N CYS A 303 5.19 2.52 0.85
CA CYS A 303 4.50 3.26 -0.21
C CYS A 303 5.36 3.40 -1.48
N HIS A 304 6.69 3.36 -1.35
CA HIS A 304 7.61 3.50 -2.48
C HIS A 304 7.75 2.22 -3.32
N GLN A 305 7.12 1.10 -2.94
CA GLN A 305 7.12 -0.16 -3.71
C GLN A 305 8.57 -0.58 -4.06
N ALA A 306 8.86 -1.15 -5.25
CA ALA A 306 10.23 -1.48 -5.66
C ALA A 306 11.23 -0.29 -5.69
N ALA A 307 10.79 0.96 -5.59
CA ALA A 307 11.70 2.10 -5.40
C ALA A 307 12.32 2.11 -3.98
N GLU A 308 11.89 1.23 -3.08
CA GLU A 308 12.55 0.94 -1.79
C GLU A 308 14.02 0.55 -1.96
N GLN A 309 14.42 0.04 -3.12
CA GLN A 309 15.83 -0.19 -3.46
C GLN A 309 16.69 1.10 -3.36
N TYR A 310 16.05 2.27 -3.48
CA TYR A 310 16.69 3.59 -3.43
C TYR A 310 16.40 4.34 -2.13
N THR A 311 15.19 4.23 -1.56
CA THR A 311 14.82 4.90 -0.30
C THR A 311 15.37 4.19 0.94
N GLN A 312 15.51 2.86 0.88
CA GLN A 312 16.14 2.02 1.90
C GLN A 312 15.51 2.12 3.30
N TRP A 313 14.22 2.48 3.41
CA TRP A 313 13.53 2.58 4.68
C TRP A 313 13.41 1.20 5.35
N LEU A 314 12.87 0.21 4.64
CA LEU A 314 12.69 -1.15 5.15
C LEU A 314 14.03 -1.87 5.31
N ALA A 315 14.98 -1.62 4.41
CA ALA A 315 16.36 -2.12 4.57
C ALA A 315 17.01 -1.58 5.85
N GLY A 316 16.88 -0.26 6.11
CA GLY A 316 17.37 0.37 7.33
C GLY A 316 16.68 -0.15 8.59
N PHE A 317 15.36 -0.34 8.52
CA PHE A 317 14.55 -0.92 9.61
C PHE A 317 14.99 -2.35 9.93
N SER A 318 15.14 -3.18 8.89
CA SER A 318 15.62 -4.56 9.02
C SER A 318 16.98 -4.66 9.72
N GLY A 319 17.86 -3.68 9.50
CA GLY A 319 19.19 -3.64 10.11
C GLY A 319 19.18 -3.20 11.58
N GLN A 320 18.06 -2.68 12.08
CA GLN A 320 17.94 -2.10 13.43
C GLN A 320 17.07 -2.91 14.38
N ILE A 321 16.09 -3.67 13.87
CA ILE A 321 15.24 -4.52 14.71
C ILE A 321 16.00 -5.74 15.26
N SER A 322 15.66 -6.14 16.48
CA SER A 322 16.22 -7.32 17.14
C SER A 322 15.45 -8.58 16.77
N THR A 323 14.13 -8.47 16.60
CA THR A 323 13.26 -9.58 16.18
C THR A 323 12.75 -9.34 14.77
N SER A 324 13.19 -10.16 13.81
CA SER A 324 12.74 -10.08 12.42
C SER A 324 11.28 -10.53 12.27
N TRP A 325 10.63 -10.02 11.21
CA TRP A 325 9.30 -10.46 10.76
C TRP A 325 9.34 -11.86 10.14
N ASP A 326 8.18 -12.48 9.97
CA ASP A 326 8.01 -13.76 9.27
C ASP A 326 7.70 -13.57 7.79
N ILE A 327 6.82 -12.62 7.49
CA ILE A 327 6.26 -12.35 6.16
C ILE A 327 6.56 -10.91 5.75
N THR A 328 7.05 -10.70 4.53
CA THR A 328 7.29 -9.36 3.98
C THR A 328 5.99 -8.79 3.43
N ASN A 329 5.65 -7.57 3.86
CA ASN A 329 4.44 -6.87 3.46
C ASN A 329 4.67 -5.97 2.24
N LEU A 330 3.78 -6.05 1.25
CA LEU A 330 3.78 -5.23 0.06
C LEU A 330 2.46 -4.46 -0.09
N HIS A 331 2.58 -3.20 -0.48
CA HIS A 331 1.53 -2.47 -1.18
C HIS A 331 1.89 -2.45 -2.67
N ILE A 332 0.95 -2.81 -3.55
CA ILE A 332 1.14 -2.86 -4.99
C ILE A 332 0.14 -1.94 -5.69
N ASN A 333 0.62 -0.76 -6.09
CA ASN A 333 -0.11 0.25 -6.85
C ASN A 333 0.50 0.35 -8.25
N LYS A 334 0.01 -0.50 -9.17
CA LYS A 334 0.51 -0.68 -10.54
C LYS A 334 -0.66 -0.78 -11.51
N ASN A 335 -0.43 -0.52 -12.80
CA ASN A 335 -1.44 -0.71 -13.86
C ASN A 335 -1.08 -1.85 -14.82
N SER A 336 0.00 -2.59 -14.55
CA SER A 336 0.46 -3.69 -15.40
C SER A 336 1.08 -4.81 -14.59
N MET A 337 0.95 -6.05 -15.09
CA MET A 337 1.52 -7.24 -14.42
C MET A 337 3.04 -7.24 -14.39
N ASP A 338 3.70 -6.51 -15.30
CA ASP A 338 5.16 -6.34 -15.27
C ASP A 338 5.58 -5.49 -14.06
N GLY A 339 4.82 -4.43 -13.76
CA GLY A 339 5.01 -3.64 -12.54
C GLY A 339 4.78 -4.47 -11.27
N VAL A 340 3.71 -5.26 -11.24
CA VAL A 340 3.39 -6.16 -10.12
C VAL A 340 4.54 -7.14 -9.87
N LYS A 341 5.03 -7.82 -10.92
CA LYS A 341 6.15 -8.77 -10.82
C LYS A 341 7.44 -8.09 -10.36
N ALA A 342 7.71 -6.87 -10.81
CA ALA A 342 8.90 -6.13 -10.40
C ALA A 342 8.92 -5.88 -8.88
N ASP A 343 7.78 -5.54 -8.27
CA ASP A 343 7.69 -5.40 -6.81
C ASP A 343 7.93 -6.74 -6.11
N ILE A 344 7.21 -7.79 -6.52
CA ILE A 344 7.36 -9.13 -5.92
C ILE A 344 8.82 -9.61 -6.02
N ASP A 345 9.43 -9.47 -7.20
CA ASP A 345 10.81 -9.88 -7.46
C ASP A 345 11.79 -9.11 -6.58
N TYR A 346 11.62 -7.80 -6.44
CA TYR A 346 12.48 -6.96 -5.60
C TYR A 346 12.42 -7.41 -4.13
N TYR A 347 11.23 -7.49 -3.54
CA TYR A 347 11.08 -7.82 -2.12
C TYR A 347 11.48 -9.27 -1.83
N TYR A 348 11.12 -10.21 -2.71
CA TYR A 348 11.49 -11.62 -2.51
C TYR A 348 13.00 -11.83 -2.66
N THR A 349 13.64 -11.19 -3.64
CA THR A 349 15.11 -11.27 -3.82
C THR A 349 15.85 -10.63 -2.66
N THR A 350 15.34 -9.53 -2.11
CA THR A 350 15.98 -8.79 -1.03
C THR A 350 15.87 -9.50 0.32
N TYR A 351 14.69 -10.04 0.66
CA TYR A 351 14.41 -10.54 2.01
C TYR A 351 14.25 -12.06 2.09
N GLY A 352 14.02 -12.76 0.98
CA GLY A 352 13.92 -14.23 0.93
C GLY A 352 12.80 -14.82 1.81
N LYS A 353 11.75 -14.04 2.08
CA LYS A 353 10.61 -14.41 2.93
C LYS A 353 9.33 -14.49 2.11
N PRO A 354 8.33 -15.27 2.54
CA PRO A 354 7.00 -15.25 1.96
C PRO A 354 6.40 -13.85 2.00
N ILE A 355 5.47 -13.57 1.08
CA ILE A 355 4.89 -12.25 0.86
C ILE A 355 3.40 -12.25 1.18
N TRP A 356 2.96 -11.21 1.89
CA TRP A 356 1.58 -10.75 1.90
C TRP A 356 1.49 -9.45 1.14
N VAL A 357 0.54 -9.36 0.21
CA VAL A 357 0.17 -8.10 -0.45
C VAL A 357 -1.03 -7.53 0.30
N THR A 358 -0.80 -6.75 1.36
CA THR A 358 -1.92 -6.27 2.19
C THR A 358 -2.79 -5.26 1.46
N GLU A 359 -2.25 -4.60 0.44
CA GLU A 359 -3.00 -3.72 -0.43
C GLU A 359 -2.55 -3.85 -1.88
N PHE A 360 -3.50 -4.00 -2.79
CA PHE A 360 -3.25 -3.75 -4.20
C PHE A 360 -4.32 -2.85 -4.82
N ALA A 361 -3.90 -2.00 -5.76
CA ALA A 361 -4.79 -1.21 -6.58
C ALA A 361 -4.27 -0.96 -8.00
N CYS A 362 -5.19 -0.74 -8.95
CA CYS A 362 -4.84 -0.30 -10.30
C CYS A 362 -4.45 1.18 -10.28
N VAL A 363 -3.15 1.45 -10.42
CA VAL A 363 -2.59 2.81 -10.44
C VAL A 363 -1.47 2.87 -11.48
N ASP A 364 -1.53 3.80 -12.43
CA ASP A 364 -0.38 4.13 -13.25
C ASP A 364 0.60 4.94 -12.40
N ASP A 365 1.70 4.32 -12.01
CA ASP A 365 2.76 4.92 -11.20
C ASP A 365 3.99 5.37 -12.03
N SER A 366 3.91 5.27 -13.37
CA SER A 366 5.06 5.48 -14.27
C SER A 366 5.58 6.93 -14.30
N THR A 367 4.73 7.90 -13.99
CA THR A 367 5.07 9.34 -14.00
C THR A 367 4.61 10.09 -12.75
N GLY A 368 3.91 9.42 -11.85
CA GLY A 368 3.23 9.95 -10.67
C GLY A 368 2.14 8.97 -10.25
N PHE A 369 1.44 9.23 -9.15
CA PHE A 369 0.38 8.33 -8.67
C PHE A 369 -0.96 8.67 -9.34
N VAL A 370 -1.34 7.91 -10.39
CA VAL A 370 -2.58 8.14 -11.16
C VAL A 370 -3.47 6.90 -11.11
N PRO A 371 -4.48 6.86 -10.22
CA PRO A 371 -5.42 5.73 -10.16
C PRO A 371 -6.11 5.48 -11.50
N CYS A 372 -6.23 4.21 -11.89
CA CYS A 372 -6.95 3.81 -13.09
C CYS A 372 -8.41 4.26 -12.98
N THR A 373 -9.00 4.73 -14.09
CA THR A 373 -10.40 5.21 -14.13
C THR A 373 -11.23 4.54 -15.22
N ASP A 374 -10.60 3.78 -16.11
CA ASP A 374 -11.30 2.98 -17.10
C ASP A 374 -11.74 1.66 -16.47
N GLN A 375 -13.05 1.42 -16.44
CA GLN A 375 -13.61 0.24 -15.78
C GLN A 375 -13.17 -1.07 -16.46
N SER A 376 -12.96 -1.07 -17.79
CA SER A 376 -12.52 -2.26 -18.51
C SER A 376 -11.06 -2.60 -18.21
N GLU A 377 -10.21 -1.58 -18.10
CA GLU A 377 -8.82 -1.71 -17.64
C GLU A 377 -8.78 -2.27 -16.22
N ILE A 378 -9.55 -1.71 -15.30
CA ILE A 378 -9.65 -2.16 -13.90
C ILE A 378 -10.10 -3.62 -13.83
N ASN A 379 -11.16 -3.99 -14.55
CA ASN A 379 -11.66 -5.37 -14.55
C ASN A 379 -10.59 -6.35 -15.06
N THR A 380 -9.84 -5.96 -16.09
CA THR A 380 -8.74 -6.77 -16.63
C THR A 380 -7.63 -6.92 -15.60
N PHE A 381 -7.21 -5.81 -15.00
CA PHE A 381 -6.19 -5.79 -13.96
C PHE A 381 -6.54 -6.68 -12.76
N ILE A 382 -7.78 -6.60 -12.27
CA ILE A 382 -8.24 -7.43 -11.13
C ILE A 382 -8.19 -8.92 -11.49
N ASN A 383 -8.66 -9.32 -12.67
CA ASN A 383 -8.60 -10.73 -13.08
C ASN A 383 -7.15 -11.22 -13.20
N ASP A 384 -6.31 -10.45 -13.89
CA ASP A 384 -4.93 -10.83 -14.16
C ASP A 384 -4.09 -10.89 -12.88
N ILE A 385 -4.29 -9.94 -11.94
CA ILE A 385 -3.52 -9.89 -10.71
C ILE A 385 -3.92 -11.01 -9.73
N VAL A 386 -5.20 -11.36 -9.67
CA VAL A 386 -5.68 -12.50 -8.88
C VAL A 386 -5.10 -13.81 -9.42
N ASP A 387 -5.17 -14.04 -10.73
CA ASP A 387 -4.60 -15.25 -11.34
C ASP A 387 -3.06 -15.31 -11.15
N LEU A 388 -2.37 -14.18 -11.14
CA LEU A 388 -0.95 -14.08 -10.80
C LEU A 388 -0.68 -14.46 -9.34
N PHE A 389 -1.37 -13.85 -8.39
CA PHE A 389 -1.13 -14.10 -6.96
C PHE A 389 -1.47 -15.53 -6.55
N GLU A 390 -2.50 -16.13 -7.14
CA GLU A 390 -2.84 -17.52 -6.87
C GLU A 390 -1.79 -18.49 -7.41
N SER A 391 -1.21 -18.20 -8.58
CA SER A 391 -0.17 -19.04 -9.20
C SER A 391 1.26 -18.82 -8.66
N ASP A 392 1.54 -17.70 -7.99
CA ASP A 392 2.87 -17.40 -7.45
C ASP A 392 3.04 -17.94 -6.01
N ASP A 393 3.88 -18.97 -5.85
CA ASP A 393 4.17 -19.62 -4.57
C ASP A 393 4.81 -18.68 -3.52
N ARG A 394 5.39 -17.55 -3.96
CA ARG A 394 5.97 -16.56 -3.05
C ARG A 394 4.89 -15.78 -2.31
N ILE A 395 3.72 -15.62 -2.94
CA ILE A 395 2.56 -14.92 -2.38
C ILE A 395 1.75 -15.91 -1.55
N GLN A 396 1.58 -15.58 -0.27
CA GLN A 396 0.82 -16.38 0.68
C GLN A 396 -0.52 -15.72 1.04
N ALA A 397 -0.66 -14.42 0.78
CA ALA A 397 -1.92 -13.73 0.93
C ALA A 397 -1.95 -12.44 0.11
N TYR A 398 -3.15 -12.00 -0.30
CA TYR A 398 -3.35 -10.72 -0.95
C TYR A 398 -4.72 -10.13 -0.61
N ALA A 399 -4.83 -8.80 -0.52
CA ALA A 399 -6.07 -8.11 -0.21
C ALA A 399 -6.30 -6.91 -1.12
N TYR A 400 -7.52 -6.80 -1.65
CA TYR A 400 -7.96 -5.67 -2.46
C TYR A 400 -7.97 -4.41 -1.59
N SER A 401 -7.29 -3.34 -2.03
CA SER A 401 -7.28 -2.09 -1.24
C SER A 401 -8.62 -1.38 -1.33
N THR A 402 -9.18 -1.04 -0.18
CA THR A 402 -10.30 -0.08 -0.03
C THR A 402 -9.81 1.21 0.65
N GLY A 403 -8.51 1.49 0.56
CA GLY A 403 -7.87 2.69 1.11
C GLY A 403 -8.26 3.97 0.38
N GLU A 404 -7.83 5.10 0.92
CA GLU A 404 -8.12 6.41 0.35
C GLU A 404 -7.26 6.73 -0.89
N GLY A 405 -7.63 7.77 -1.64
CA GLY A 405 -6.80 8.28 -2.74
C GLY A 405 -6.87 7.51 -4.05
N LEU A 406 -7.77 6.52 -4.16
CA LEU A 406 -8.05 5.75 -5.37
C LEU A 406 -9.24 6.34 -6.16
N SER A 407 -9.51 5.79 -7.35
CA SER A 407 -10.62 6.26 -8.18
C SER A 407 -11.97 5.74 -7.68
N SER A 408 -13.05 6.47 -7.97
CA SER A 408 -14.41 6.00 -7.67
C SER A 408 -14.80 4.70 -8.42
N GLN A 409 -14.10 4.36 -9.50
CA GLN A 409 -14.28 3.10 -10.21
C GLN A 409 -13.61 1.95 -9.47
N TRP A 410 -12.57 2.22 -8.68
CA TRP A 410 -11.91 1.23 -7.83
C TRP A 410 -12.70 0.92 -6.55
N ASP A 411 -13.62 1.80 -6.11
CA ASP A 411 -14.43 1.54 -4.91
C ASP A 411 -15.10 0.15 -4.98
N MET A 412 -14.87 -0.71 -3.99
CA MET A 412 -15.49 -2.05 -3.94
C MET A 412 -16.97 -1.97 -3.55
N ILE A 413 -17.30 -1.05 -2.66
CA ILE A 413 -18.66 -0.82 -2.15
C ILE A 413 -19.06 0.63 -2.46
N SER A 414 -20.26 0.81 -3.01
CA SER A 414 -20.85 2.13 -3.19
C SER A 414 -22.32 2.09 -2.79
N ASN A 415 -22.72 2.99 -1.89
CA ASN A 415 -24.08 3.06 -1.34
C ASN A 415 -24.59 1.72 -0.77
N GLY A 416 -23.71 0.95 -0.11
CA GLY A 416 -24.04 -0.35 0.48
C GLY A 416 -24.22 -1.49 -0.52
N ALA A 417 -23.85 -1.30 -1.79
CA ALA A 417 -23.88 -2.33 -2.81
C ALA A 417 -22.48 -2.61 -3.37
N LEU A 418 -22.24 -3.87 -3.73
CA LEU A 418 -21.01 -4.29 -4.42
C LEU A 418 -20.96 -3.68 -5.84
N THR A 419 -19.90 -2.93 -6.13
CA THR A 419 -19.70 -2.28 -7.43
C THR A 419 -19.27 -3.27 -8.50
N GLU A 420 -19.09 -2.82 -9.74
CA GLU A 420 -18.54 -3.66 -10.82
C GLU A 420 -17.12 -4.17 -10.51
N SER A 421 -16.25 -3.33 -9.93
CA SER A 421 -14.92 -3.74 -9.49
C SER A 421 -14.99 -4.74 -8.34
N GLY A 422 -15.87 -4.52 -7.37
CA GLY A 422 -16.12 -5.47 -6.28
C GLY A 422 -16.65 -6.82 -6.78
N GLN A 423 -17.57 -6.81 -7.74
CA GLN A 423 -18.09 -8.02 -8.39
C GLN A 423 -17.02 -8.75 -9.18
N THR A 424 -16.12 -8.02 -9.84
CA THR A 424 -14.98 -8.59 -10.56
C THR A 424 -14.02 -9.28 -9.60
N TYR A 425 -13.68 -8.64 -8.47
CA TYR A 425 -12.82 -9.25 -7.46
C TYR A 425 -13.44 -10.52 -6.89
N LEU A 426 -14.71 -10.45 -6.44
CA LEU A 426 -15.44 -11.63 -5.95
C LEU A 426 -15.45 -12.76 -6.99
N SER A 427 -15.78 -12.46 -8.24
CA SER A 427 -15.81 -13.47 -9.31
C SER A 427 -14.43 -14.08 -9.58
N ALA A 428 -13.36 -13.28 -9.49
CA ALA A 428 -11.99 -13.75 -9.70
C ALA A 428 -11.53 -14.70 -8.59
N ILE A 429 -11.75 -14.36 -7.32
CA ILE A 429 -11.35 -15.19 -6.19
C ILE A 429 -12.21 -16.46 -6.04
N SER A 430 -13.50 -16.41 -6.42
CA SER A 430 -14.39 -17.58 -6.42
C SER A 430 -13.99 -18.67 -7.44
N LYS A 431 -13.03 -18.41 -8.35
CA LYS A 431 -12.44 -19.46 -9.20
C LYS A 431 -11.63 -20.47 -8.38
N TYR A 432 -11.12 -20.06 -7.22
CA TYR A 432 -10.15 -20.82 -6.42
C TYR A 432 -10.78 -21.42 -5.16
N HIS A 433 -11.82 -20.80 -4.59
CA HIS A 433 -12.46 -21.23 -3.33
C HIS A 433 -13.98 -21.02 -3.30
#